data_AF-A0A7V5FP97-F1
#
_entry.id   AF-A0A7V5FP97-F1
#
_cell.length_a   1.000
_cell.length_b   1.000
_cell.length_c   1.000
_cell.angle_alpha   90.00
_cell.angle_beta   90.00
_cell.angle_gamma   90.00
#
_symmetry.space_group_name_H-M   'P 1'
#
loop_
_entity.id
_entity.type
_entity.pdbx_description
1 polymer ?
#
loop_
_entity_poly.entity_id
_entity_poly.type
_entity_poly.pdbx_seq_one_letter_code
_entity_poly.pdbx_strand_id
1 'polypeptide(L)'
;MHHQTAQLTSTMELFQMLQIRLADESLFFLPLPLPFLNQGFLLVEPDQKQREGHKGETKKSKYSLHLELAGLGNLQIDIEQQTGGMRLRFYTQDSVRTKFLTEHRQELQQWLTATKLESVQFLTGADDPIKQLLSRMSDATTGMLNTSA
;
A
#
# COMPACT_ATOMS: atom_id res chain seq x y z
N MET A 1 17.48 -18.93 21.46
CA MET A 1 17.96 -18.76 20.07
C MET A 1 17.18 -19.60 19.04
N HIS A 2 16.76 -20.84 19.32
CA HIS A 2 15.97 -21.67 18.37
C HIS A 2 14.53 -21.20 18.06
N HIS A 3 13.89 -20.42 18.94
CA HIS A 3 12.50 -19.97 18.73
C HIS A 3 12.38 -18.81 17.71
N GLN A 4 13.38 -17.95 17.61
CA GLN A 4 13.39 -16.81 16.69
C GLN A 4 13.62 -17.24 15.23
N THR A 5 14.46 -18.24 15.00
CA THR A 5 14.71 -18.78 13.66
C THR A 5 13.47 -19.45 13.08
N ALA A 6 12.73 -20.22 13.88
CA ALA A 6 11.49 -20.86 13.43
C ALA A 6 10.41 -19.82 13.04
N GLN A 7 10.24 -18.76 13.83
CA GLN A 7 9.31 -17.68 13.51
C GLN A 7 9.71 -16.94 12.22
N LEU A 8 10.99 -16.62 12.04
CA LEU A 8 11.51 -16.00 10.82
C LEU A 8 11.24 -16.86 9.58
N THR A 9 11.48 -18.17 9.66
CA THR A 9 11.22 -19.09 8.55
C THR A 9 9.75 -19.13 8.17
N SER A 10 8.85 -19.31 9.14
CA SER A 10 7.40 -19.32 8.87
C SER A 10 6.90 -17.99 8.29
N THR A 11 7.45 -16.87 8.75
CA THR A 11 7.15 -15.55 8.18
C THR A 11 7.62 -15.42 6.73
N MET A 12 8.82 -15.93 6.39
CA MET A 12 9.31 -15.92 5.01
C MET A 12 8.47 -16.81 4.08
N GLU A 13 8.06 -17.99 4.54
CA GLU A 13 7.19 -18.89 3.76
C GLU A 13 5.84 -18.23 3.46
N LEU A 14 5.22 -17.60 4.46
CA LEU A 14 4.00 -16.82 4.28
C LEU A 14 4.19 -15.73 3.22
N PHE A 15 5.30 -14.99 3.27
CA PHE A 15 5.57 -13.92 2.31
C PHE A 15 5.75 -14.43 0.88
N GLN A 16 6.41 -15.58 0.70
CA GLN A 16 6.55 -16.20 -0.62
C GLN A 16 5.18 -16.64 -1.17
N MET A 17 4.32 -17.22 -0.33
CA MET A 17 2.97 -17.59 -0.75
C MET A 17 2.13 -16.37 -1.15
N LEU A 18 2.22 -15.27 -0.39
CA LEU A 18 1.53 -14.01 -0.70
C LEU A 18 2.02 -13.42 -2.03
N GLN A 19 3.32 -13.41 -2.27
CA GLN A 19 3.90 -12.92 -3.51
C GLN A 19 3.39 -13.71 -4.72
N ILE A 20 3.32 -15.04 -4.63
CA ILE A 20 2.82 -15.88 -5.73
C ILE A 20 1.35 -15.55 -6.04
N ARG A 21 0.49 -15.48 -5.01
CA ARG A 21 -0.95 -15.20 -5.23
C ARG A 21 -1.23 -13.81 -5.78
N LEU A 22 -0.45 -12.81 -5.35
CA LEU A 22 -0.66 -11.42 -5.78
C LEU A 22 -0.01 -11.14 -7.15
N ALA A 23 1.02 -11.90 -7.52
CA ALA A 23 1.63 -11.81 -8.84
C ALA A 23 0.66 -12.20 -9.97
N ASP A 24 -0.28 -13.12 -9.72
CA ASP A 24 -1.35 -13.47 -10.68
C ASP A 24 -2.23 -12.25 -11.00
N GLU A 25 -2.45 -11.36 -10.04
CA GLU A 25 -3.17 -10.08 -10.20
C GLU A 25 -2.26 -8.95 -10.68
N SER A 26 -1.03 -9.26 -11.11
CA SER A 26 0.04 -8.32 -11.42
C SER A 26 0.42 -7.37 -10.27
N LEU A 27 0.02 -7.65 -9.03
CA LEU A 27 0.36 -6.82 -7.87
C LEU A 27 1.71 -7.22 -7.29
N PHE A 28 2.63 -6.26 -7.14
CA PHE A 28 3.85 -6.50 -6.38
C PHE A 28 3.61 -6.19 -4.89
N PHE A 29 3.92 -7.15 -4.04
CA PHE A 29 3.76 -7.08 -2.59
C PHE A 29 5.11 -7.10 -1.88
N LEU A 30 5.31 -6.14 -0.97
CA LEU A 30 6.49 -6.05 -0.11
C LEU A 30 6.06 -5.85 1.35
N PRO A 31 6.29 -6.84 2.23
CA PRO A 31 6.03 -6.68 3.67
C PRO A 31 7.04 -5.73 4.31
N LEU A 32 6.62 -5.00 5.35
CA LEU A 32 7.43 -3.99 6.04
C LEU A 32 7.64 -4.40 7.51
N PRO A 33 8.67 -5.21 7.82
CA PRO A 33 8.96 -5.65 9.19
C PRO A 33 9.68 -4.54 9.99
N LEU A 34 9.01 -3.40 10.18
CA LEU A 34 9.55 -2.26 10.91
C LEU A 34 9.07 -2.31 12.37
N PRO A 35 9.96 -2.06 13.36
CA PRO A 35 9.65 -2.31 14.78
C PRO A 35 8.57 -1.39 15.38
N PHE A 36 8.24 -0.29 14.71
CA PHE A 36 7.20 0.65 15.11
C PHE A 36 5.83 0.36 14.48
N LEU A 37 5.77 -0.64 13.59
CA LEU A 37 4.53 -1.11 12.97
C LEU A 37 4.02 -2.34 13.71
N ASN A 38 2.72 -2.34 14.01
CA ASN A 38 2.02 -3.57 14.37
C ASN A 38 1.88 -4.45 13.12
N GLN A 39 1.54 -3.82 11.99
CA GLN A 39 1.36 -4.44 10.68
C GLN A 39 1.78 -3.46 9.57
N GLY A 40 2.32 -3.96 8.46
CA GLY A 40 2.75 -3.09 7.38
C GLY A 40 3.10 -3.80 6.08
N PHE A 41 2.61 -3.29 4.96
CA PHE A 41 3.04 -3.70 3.63
C PHE A 41 2.91 -2.57 2.59
N LEU A 42 3.65 -2.74 1.50
CA LEU A 42 3.57 -1.94 0.29
C LEU A 42 2.96 -2.80 -0.82
N LEU A 43 1.99 -2.22 -1.53
CA LEU A 43 1.53 -2.72 -2.82
C LEU A 43 1.99 -1.79 -3.94
N VAL A 44 2.40 -2.39 -5.05
CA VAL A 44 2.70 -1.67 -6.28
C VAL A 44 1.85 -2.27 -7.40
N GLU A 45 0.96 -1.42 -7.91
CA GLU A 45 0.12 -1.72 -9.07
C GLU A 45 0.93 -1.31 -10.32
N PRO A 46 1.34 -2.27 -11.17
CA PRO A 46 1.97 -1.94 -12.44
C PRO A 46 0.93 -1.30 -13.36
N ASP A 47 1.41 -0.38 -14.17
CA ASP A 47 0.59 0.34 -15.13
C ASP A 47 -0.10 -0.66 -16.08
N GLN A 48 -1.43 -0.77 -16.00
CA GLN A 48 -2.19 -1.51 -17.00
C GLN A 48 -1.99 -0.77 -18.31
N LYS A 49 -1.09 -1.28 -19.15
CA LYS A 49 -0.82 -0.76 -20.50
C LYS A 49 -2.13 -0.34 -21.15
N GLN A 50 -2.34 0.97 -21.27
CA GLN A 50 -3.29 1.49 -22.23
C GLN A 50 -2.92 0.86 -23.57
N ARG A 51 -3.80 -0.04 -24.03
CA ARG A 51 -3.77 -0.51 -25.41
C ARG A 51 -3.97 0.73 -26.29
N GLU A 52 -3.03 0.89 -27.23
CA GLU A 52 -3.10 1.72 -28.42
C GLU A 52 -2.87 3.24 -28.26
N GLY A 53 -1.68 3.68 -28.73
CA GLY A 53 -1.65 4.83 -29.64
C GLY A 53 -0.95 6.13 -29.22
N HIS A 54 -0.58 6.35 -27.95
CA HIS A 54 0.04 7.63 -27.55
C HIS A 54 1.47 7.47 -27.03
N LYS A 55 2.45 7.73 -27.92
CA LYS A 55 3.85 7.95 -27.55
C LYS A 55 3.93 9.28 -26.77
N GLY A 56 3.95 9.22 -25.44
CA GLY A 56 4.26 10.40 -24.63
C GLY A 56 3.91 10.34 -23.15
N GLU A 57 3.07 9.41 -22.71
CA GLU A 57 2.65 9.38 -21.31
C GLU A 57 3.68 8.63 -20.44
N THR A 58 4.25 9.36 -19.47
CA THR A 58 5.12 8.83 -18.44
C THR A 58 4.36 7.80 -17.60
N LYS A 59 4.91 6.58 -17.52
CA LYS A 59 4.37 5.45 -16.75
C LYS A 59 3.94 5.89 -15.35
N LYS A 60 2.66 5.69 -15.00
CA LYS A 60 2.13 6.04 -13.67
C LYS A 60 2.08 4.78 -12.82
N SER A 61 3.16 4.50 -12.09
CA SER A 61 3.11 3.47 -11.05
C SER A 61 2.35 4.00 -9.84
N LYS A 62 1.34 3.24 -9.41
CA LYS A 62 0.57 3.54 -8.20
C LYS A 62 1.11 2.68 -7.06
N TYR A 63 1.51 3.34 -5.98
CA TYR A 63 2.01 2.69 -4.78
C TYR A 63 1.02 2.92 -3.65
N SER A 64 0.72 1.90 -2.86
CA SER A 64 -0.06 2.06 -1.63
C SER A 64 0.64 1.39 -0.46
N LEU A 65 0.87 2.18 0.60
CA LEU A 65 1.32 1.69 1.89
C LEU A 65 0.11 1.43 2.76
N HIS A 66 0.03 0.25 3.38
CA HIS A 66 -1.00 -0.10 4.34
C HIS A 66 -0.31 -0.42 5.66
N LEU A 67 -0.61 0.34 6.69
CA LEU A 67 0.13 0.36 7.96
C LEU A 67 -0.85 0.32 9.14
N GLU A 68 -0.46 -0.38 10.20
CA GLU A 68 -1.03 -0.24 11.53
C GLU A 68 0.06 0.30 12.46
N LEU A 69 -0.14 1.53 12.94
CA LEU A 69 0.79 2.25 13.81
C LEU A 69 0.29 2.22 15.25
N ALA A 70 1.16 1.91 16.20
CA ALA A 70 0.79 1.77 17.62
C ALA A 70 0.06 2.99 18.22
N GLY A 71 0.33 4.21 17.73
CA GLY A 71 -0.32 5.45 18.19
C GLY A 71 -1.36 6.04 17.23
N LEU A 72 -1.32 5.68 15.94
CA LEU A 72 -2.18 6.26 14.89
C LEU A 72 -3.19 5.27 14.31
N GLY A 73 -3.18 4.01 14.74
CA GLY A 73 -4.07 2.97 14.23
C GLY A 73 -3.83 2.71 12.75
N ASN A 74 -4.90 2.40 12.02
CA ASN A 74 -4.82 2.08 10.60
C ASN A 74 -4.55 3.35 9.78
N LEU A 75 -3.55 3.24 8.90
CA LEU A 75 -3.14 4.29 7.99
C LEU A 75 -2.88 3.67 6.61
N GLN A 76 -3.49 4.24 5.58
CA GLN A 76 -3.14 3.97 4.20
C GLN A 76 -2.57 5.23 3.56
N ILE A 77 -1.50 5.07 2.78
CA ILE A 77 -0.87 6.16 2.04
C ILE A 77 -0.80 5.77 0.58
N ASP A 78 -1.62 6.42 -0.24
CA ASP A 78 -1.54 6.33 -1.69
C ASP A 78 -0.50 7.33 -2.21
N ILE A 79 0.41 6.84 -3.02
CA ILE A 79 1.50 7.61 -3.63
C ILE A 79 1.36 7.52 -5.14
N GLU A 80 1.15 8.67 -5.77
CA GLU A 80 1.08 8.81 -7.22
C GLU A 80 2.24 9.69 -7.70
N GLN A 81 3.09 9.15 -8.57
CA GLN A 81 4.11 9.93 -9.26
C GLN A 81 3.52 10.53 -10.54
N GLN A 82 3.75 11.82 -10.75
CA GLN A 82 3.43 12.54 -11.99
C GLN A 82 4.69 13.22 -12.52
N THR A 83 4.64 13.65 -13.78
CA THR A 83 5.76 14.31 -14.48
C THR A 83 6.28 15.57 -13.77
N GLY A 84 5.49 16.18 -12.87
CA GLY A 84 5.82 17.40 -12.14
C GLY A 84 6.11 17.23 -10.64
N GLY A 85 5.94 16.02 -10.09
CA GLY A 85 6.13 15.74 -8.67
C GLY A 85 5.26 14.59 -8.15
N MET A 86 5.12 14.51 -6.83
CA MET A 86 4.43 13.43 -6.13
C MET A 86 3.14 13.94 -5.47
N ARG A 87 2.08 13.16 -5.60
CA ARG A 87 0.82 13.35 -4.86
C ARG A 87 0.69 12.27 -3.79
N LEU A 88 0.36 12.70 -2.59
CA LEU A 88 0.13 11.84 -1.45
C LEU A 88 -1.30 11.97 -0.95
N ARG A 89 -1.98 10.84 -0.74
CA ARG A 89 -3.27 10.78 -0.07
C ARG A 89 -3.17 9.85 1.13
N PHE A 90 -3.31 10.43 2.31
CA PHE A 90 -3.35 9.71 3.57
C PHE A 90 -4.80 9.43 3.93
N TYR A 91 -5.12 8.16 4.14
CA TYR A 91 -6.39 7.72 4.69
C TYR A 91 -6.11 7.27 6.12
N THR A 92 -6.80 7.85 7.10
CA THR A 92 -6.70 7.43 8.49
C THR A 92 -7.95 6.66 8.90
N GLN A 93 -7.84 5.96 10.02
CA GLN A 93 -8.95 5.18 10.57
C GLN A 93 -10.20 6.02 10.88
N ASP A 94 -10.05 7.26 11.36
CA ASP A 94 -11.17 8.09 11.83
C ASP A 94 -10.87 9.60 11.79
N SER A 95 -11.90 10.41 12.06
CA SER A 95 -11.80 11.87 12.00
C SER A 95 -10.85 12.46 13.04
N VAL A 96 -10.65 11.83 14.20
CA VAL A 96 -9.72 12.31 15.24
C VAL A 96 -8.30 12.24 14.72
N ARG A 97 -7.92 11.11 14.12
CA ARG A 97 -6.59 10.90 13.52
C ARG A 97 -6.37 11.76 12.27
N THR A 98 -7.39 11.94 11.43
CA THR A 98 -7.34 12.86 10.28
C THR A 98 -7.07 14.29 10.73
N LYS A 99 -7.76 14.75 11.79
CA LYS A 99 -7.56 16.08 12.36
C LYS A 99 -6.13 16.25 12.87
N PHE A 100 -5.63 15.28 13.63
CA PHE A 100 -4.25 15.27 14.13
C PHE A 100 -3.23 15.41 12.98
N LEU A 101 -3.30 14.58 11.94
CA LEU A 101 -2.37 14.69 10.81
C LEU A 101 -2.50 16.02 10.04
N THR A 102 -3.72 16.57 9.98
CA THR A 102 -3.95 17.87 9.33
C THR A 102 -3.30 19.02 10.09
N GLU A 103 -3.36 18.99 11.43
CA GLU A 103 -2.70 19.98 12.30
C GLU A 103 -1.17 19.92 12.19
N HIS A 104 -0.61 18.72 11.97
CA HIS A 104 0.84 18.49 11.80
C HIS A 104 1.30 18.46 10.33
N ARG A 105 0.48 18.95 9.39
CA ARG A 105 0.77 18.92 7.95
C ARG A 105 2.12 19.52 7.57
N GLN A 106 2.43 20.70 8.12
CA GLN A 106 3.65 21.43 7.74
C GLN A 106 4.90 20.66 8.14
N GLU A 107 4.90 20.08 9.35
CA GLU A 107 5.98 19.23 9.85
C GLU A 107 6.15 18.01 8.94
N LEU A 108 5.06 17.31 8.61
CA LEU A 108 5.11 16.16 7.71
C LEU A 108 5.70 16.54 6.33
N GLN A 109 5.30 17.69 5.76
CA GLN A 109 5.81 18.17 4.48
C GLN A 109 7.31 18.51 4.53
N GLN A 110 7.83 18.98 5.67
CA GLN A 110 9.25 19.26 5.86
C GLN A 110 10.10 17.98 5.91
N TRP A 111 9.53 16.86 6.35
CA TRP A 111 10.22 15.57 6.34
C TRP A 111 10.18 14.88 4.97
N LEU A 112 9.14 15.13 4.17
CA LEU A 112 8.94 14.56 2.84
C LEU A 112 9.66 15.36 1.74
N THR A 113 10.98 15.48 1.84
CA THR A 113 11.81 16.32 0.95
C THR A 113 12.44 15.58 -0.22
N ALA A 114 12.34 14.25 -0.26
CA ALA A 114 12.97 13.42 -1.27
C ALA A 114 12.51 13.74 -2.71
N THR A 115 11.29 14.25 -2.87
CA THR A 115 10.69 14.63 -4.15
C THR A 115 9.81 15.87 -3.97
N LYS A 116 9.68 16.71 -5.01
CA LYS A 116 8.72 17.80 -5.02
C LYS A 116 7.30 17.26 -4.78
N LEU A 117 6.69 17.64 -3.67
CA LEU A 117 5.29 17.34 -3.38
C LEU A 117 4.39 18.31 -4.15
N GLU A 118 3.50 17.79 -4.99
CA GLU A 118 2.45 18.59 -5.64
C GLU A 118 1.26 18.79 -4.71
N SER A 119 0.85 17.73 -4.01
CA SER A 119 -0.24 17.81 -3.03
C SER A 119 -0.17 16.72 -1.97
N VAL A 120 -0.72 17.06 -0.80
CA VAL A 120 -0.91 16.14 0.33
C VAL A 120 -2.36 16.27 0.77
N GLN A 121 -3.09 15.16 0.88
CA GLN A 121 -4.47 15.13 1.34
C GLN A 121 -4.60 14.19 2.54
N PHE A 122 -5.49 14.53 3.48
CA PHE A 122 -5.83 13.69 4.62
C PHE A 122 -7.32 13.40 4.57
N LEU A 123 -7.67 12.12 4.59
CA LEU A 123 -9.01 11.57 4.44
C LEU A 123 -9.25 10.52 5.52
N THR A 124 -10.49 10.13 5.73
CA THR A 124 -10.85 8.97 6.56
C THR A 124 -11.08 7.74 5.70
N GLY A 125 -11.09 6.56 6.31
CA GLY A 125 -11.47 5.31 5.67
C GLY A 125 -10.35 4.28 5.51
N ALA A 126 -9.23 4.41 6.23
CA ALA A 126 -8.27 3.31 6.29
C ALA A 126 -8.84 2.14 7.11
N ASP A 127 -8.96 0.99 6.45
CA ASP A 127 -9.35 -0.27 7.08
C ASP A 127 -8.11 -1.04 7.57
N ASP A 128 -8.33 -2.09 8.34
CA ASP A 128 -7.31 -3.01 8.83
C ASP A 128 -6.43 -3.55 7.68
N PRO A 129 -5.09 -3.41 7.74
CA PRO A 129 -4.21 -3.81 6.64
C PRO A 129 -4.39 -5.27 6.23
N ILE A 130 -4.54 -6.19 7.18
CA ILE A 130 -4.66 -7.62 6.89
C ILE A 130 -6.00 -7.94 6.26
N LYS A 131 -7.10 -7.32 6.72
CA LYS A 131 -8.40 -7.45 6.04
C LYS A 131 -8.33 -6.97 4.60
N GLN A 132 -7.69 -5.83 4.34
CA GLN A 132 -7.53 -5.32 2.99
C GLN A 132 -6.73 -6.29 2.11
N LEU A 133 -5.65 -6.87 2.64
CA LEU A 133 -4.84 -7.85 1.93
C LEU A 133 -5.66 -9.12 1.59
N LEU A 134 -6.40 -9.65 2.55
CA LEU A 134 -7.24 -10.85 2.37
C LEU A 134 -8.37 -10.64 1.37
N SER A 135 -9.01 -9.46 1.38
CA SER A 135 -10.04 -9.11 0.38
C SER A 135 -9.46 -9.14 -1.03
N ARG A 136 -8.27 -8.56 -1.24
CA ARG A 136 -7.59 -8.58 -2.56
C ARG A 136 -7.25 -10.00 -3.03
N MET A 137 -6.87 -10.89 -2.11
CA MET A 137 -6.62 -12.30 -2.43
C MET A 137 -7.89 -13.10 -2.75
N SER A 138 -9.03 -12.69 -2.18
CA SER A 138 -10.33 -13.35 -2.39
C SER A 138 -10.98 -12.92 -3.72
N ASP A 139 -10.84 -11.64 -4.07
CA ASP A 139 -11.29 -11.14 -5.37
C ASP A 139 -10.53 -11.82 -6.52
N ALA A 140 -9.22 -12.05 -6.33
CA ALA A 140 -8.38 -12.81 -7.26
C ALA A 140 -8.89 -14.24 -7.52
N THR A 141 -9.51 -14.87 -6.52
CA THR A 141 -10.07 -16.23 -6.68
C THR A 141 -11.42 -16.24 -7.37
N THR A 142 -12.15 -15.12 -7.35
CA THR A 142 -13.50 -15.02 -7.94
C THR A 142 -13.43 -14.70 -9.45
N GLY A 143 -12.32 -14.15 -9.94
CA GLY A 143 -12.08 -13.90 -11.37
C GLY A 143 -11.81 -15.14 -12.23
N MET A 144 -11.60 -16.31 -11.62
CA MET A 144 -11.11 -17.52 -12.32
C MET A 144 -12.12 -18.68 -12.44
N LEU A 145 -13.43 -18.45 -12.26
CA LEU A 145 -14.44 -19.48 -12.53
C LEU A 145 -15.72 -18.89 -13.15
N ASN A 146 -15.72 -18.76 -14.48
CA ASN A 146 -16.93 -18.88 -15.29
C ASN A 146 -16.56 -19.45 -16.67
N THR A 147 -16.27 -20.76 -16.70
CA THR A 147 -16.43 -21.57 -17.90
C THR A 147 -17.55 -22.57 -17.64
N SER A 148 -18.78 -22.06 -17.58
CA SER A 148 -19.95 -22.91 -17.77
C SER A 148 -19.97 -23.31 -19.25
N ALA A 149 -19.63 -24.56 -19.51
CA ALA A 149 -19.87 -25.25 -20.78
C ALA A 149 -21.34 -25.65 -20.89
#